data_AF-A0A6L5Y4Q5-F1
#
_entry.id   AF-A0A6L5Y4Q5-F1
#
_cell.length_a   1.000
_cell.length_b   1.000
_cell.length_c   1.000
_cell.angle_alpha   90.00
_cell.angle_beta   90.00
_cell.angle_gamma   90.00
#
_symmetry.space_group_name_H-M   'P 1'
#
loop_
_entity.id
_entity.type
_entity.pdbx_description
1 polymer ?
#
loop_
_entity_poly.entity_id
_entity_poly.type
_entity_poly.pdbx_seq_one_letter_code
_entity_poly.pdbx_strand_id
1 'polypeptide(L)'
;MYYDKKKYEQLIMNSPLFSIDRETEYTAFKRESYRMVENLYCYLLSINEKDYEPYGCEITETATRCINNFSPDKGLFLHYFNAAWKQEYSHIVGVKVQDDKYRGIKVTEADRRAVRKYTRLAEQLGSNISSAELYERLSEAMELPPERIIELEKLGGMTVGADTCISDEGDAQSIWDQIPADEDISMRFESEEEIESVLGRIEDAFCSLQARQKPIVSDLITIRICEMLTGRMTERFSFISESVMEMWIESGRLPTQREIAEKFGRNEASISRTIKDFIEKIRETD
;
A
#
# COMPACT_ATOMS: atom_id res chain seq x y z
N MET A 1 -28.60 -30.66 2.23
CA MET A 1 -29.64 -31.06 3.22
C MET A 1 -30.88 -30.23 2.90
N TYR A 2 -32.10 -30.77 2.82
CA TYR A 2 -33.26 -29.95 2.40
C TYR A 2 -33.83 -29.17 3.59
N TYR A 3 -33.61 -27.87 3.63
CA TYR A 3 -34.15 -26.99 4.68
C TYR A 3 -35.52 -26.44 4.25
N ASP A 4 -36.55 -26.64 5.07
CA ASP A 4 -37.90 -26.14 4.82
C ASP A 4 -38.14 -24.82 5.56
N LYS A 5 -38.20 -23.72 4.80
CA LYS A 5 -38.43 -22.37 5.33
C LYS A 5 -39.68 -22.29 6.21
N LYS A 6 -40.82 -22.82 5.74
CA LYS A 6 -42.10 -22.69 6.46
C LYS A 6 -42.06 -23.44 7.78
N LYS A 7 -41.42 -24.61 7.80
CA LYS A 7 -41.22 -25.40 9.02
C LYS A 7 -40.43 -24.60 10.07
N TYR A 8 -39.30 -23.99 9.68
CA TYR A 8 -38.49 -23.25 10.65
C TYR A 8 -39.14 -21.94 11.09
N GLU A 9 -39.86 -21.23 10.21
CA GLU A 9 -40.68 -20.07 10.60
C GLU A 9 -41.70 -20.45 11.69
N GLN A 10 -42.39 -21.58 11.54
CA GLN A 10 -43.34 -22.07 12.54
C GLN A 10 -42.66 -22.44 13.87
N LEU A 11 -41.51 -23.12 13.82
CA LEU A 11 -40.76 -23.49 15.03
C LEU A 11 -40.26 -22.26 15.81
N ILE A 12 -39.88 -21.20 15.10
CA ILE A 12 -39.43 -19.93 15.70
C ILE A 12 -40.62 -19.17 16.30
N MET A 13 -41.70 -19.00 15.54
CA MET A 13 -42.86 -18.21 15.96
C MET A 13 -43.62 -18.85 17.12
N ASN A 14 -43.66 -20.19 17.17
CA ASN A 14 -44.36 -20.94 18.22
C ASN A 14 -43.44 -21.32 19.39
N SER A 15 -42.20 -20.81 19.41
CA SER A 15 -41.26 -21.13 20.48
C SER A 15 -41.75 -20.60 21.84
N PRO A 16 -41.68 -21.40 22.91
CA PRO A 16 -42.03 -20.94 24.26
C PRO A 16 -40.95 -20.03 24.88
N LEU A 17 -39.80 -19.84 24.22
CA LEU A 17 -38.61 -19.20 24.78
C LEU A 17 -38.90 -17.86 25.48
N PHE A 18 -39.71 -17.00 24.87
CA PHE A 18 -39.99 -15.65 25.39
C PHE A 18 -41.06 -15.63 26.48
N SER A 19 -41.70 -16.75 26.75
CA SER A 19 -42.64 -16.93 27.86
C SER A 19 -41.98 -17.55 29.10
N ILE A 20 -40.73 -18.03 28.99
CA ILE A 20 -39.98 -18.62 30.09
C ILE A 20 -39.31 -17.52 30.91
N ASP A 21 -39.46 -17.58 32.22
CA ASP A 21 -38.81 -16.66 33.14
C ASP A 21 -37.30 -16.98 33.26
N ARG A 22 -36.46 -15.98 32.96
CA ARG A 22 -35.00 -16.17 32.85
C ARG A 22 -34.32 -16.44 34.19
N GLU A 23 -34.90 -15.96 35.29
CA GLU A 23 -34.29 -16.00 36.62
C GLU A 23 -34.67 -17.28 37.35
N THR A 24 -35.93 -17.69 37.22
CA THR A 24 -36.50 -18.84 37.93
C THR A 24 -36.40 -20.14 37.12
N GLU A 25 -36.41 -20.06 35.78
CA GLU A 25 -36.39 -21.22 34.87
C GLU A 25 -35.16 -21.24 33.95
N TYR A 26 -34.00 -20.85 34.47
CA TYR A 26 -32.75 -20.70 33.71
C TYR A 26 -32.39 -21.90 32.81
N THR A 27 -32.50 -23.13 33.32
CA THR A 27 -32.15 -24.34 32.54
C THR A 27 -33.10 -24.54 31.35
N ALA A 28 -34.40 -24.29 31.54
CA ALA A 28 -35.39 -24.38 30.47
C ALA A 28 -35.16 -23.27 29.43
N PHE A 29 -34.91 -22.03 29.89
CA PHE A 29 -34.56 -20.91 29.03
C PHE A 29 -33.33 -21.20 28.17
N LYS A 30 -32.26 -21.71 28.78
CA LYS A 30 -31.01 -22.03 28.08
C LYS A 30 -31.20 -23.14 27.05
N ARG A 31 -32.02 -24.15 27.35
CA ARG A 31 -32.33 -25.22 26.39
C ARG A 31 -33.10 -24.70 25.19
N GLU A 32 -34.13 -23.90 25.44
CA GLU A 32 -34.95 -23.33 24.36
C GLU A 32 -34.20 -22.25 23.57
N SER A 33 -33.24 -21.55 24.18
CA SER A 33 -32.40 -20.58 23.47
C SER A 33 -31.47 -21.27 22.48
N TYR A 34 -30.85 -22.40 22.84
CA TYR A 34 -30.06 -23.19 21.89
C TYR A 34 -30.91 -23.70 20.72
N ARG A 35 -32.12 -24.19 20.99
CA ARG A 35 -33.06 -24.61 19.94
C ARG A 35 -33.47 -23.45 19.04
N MET A 36 -33.70 -22.27 19.61
CA MET A 36 -34.01 -21.06 18.84
C MET A 36 -32.86 -20.69 17.91
N VAL A 37 -31.62 -20.70 18.41
CA VAL A 37 -30.41 -20.42 17.61
C VAL A 37 -30.28 -21.42 16.46
N GLU A 38 -30.45 -22.72 16.71
CA GLU A 38 -30.42 -23.76 15.69
C GLU A 38 -31.51 -23.55 14.63
N ASN A 39 -32.75 -23.29 15.06
CA ASN A 39 -33.86 -23.02 14.14
C ASN A 39 -33.63 -21.77 13.29
N LEU A 40 -33.04 -20.71 13.84
CA LEU A 40 -32.69 -19.49 13.11
C LEU A 40 -31.60 -19.75 12.07
N TYR A 41 -30.59 -20.55 12.41
CA TYR A 41 -29.56 -20.97 11.47
C TYR A 41 -30.15 -21.74 10.30
N CYS A 42 -30.93 -22.80 10.57
CA CYS A 42 -31.58 -23.59 9.53
C CYS A 42 -32.60 -22.78 8.72
N TYR A 43 -33.28 -21.81 9.35
CA TYR A 43 -34.16 -20.87 8.65
C TYR A 43 -33.38 -20.05 7.62
N LEU A 44 -32.23 -19.47 7.98
CA LEU A 44 -31.41 -18.72 7.04
C LEU A 44 -30.92 -19.62 5.91
N LEU A 45 -30.41 -20.82 6.21
CA LEU A 45 -29.99 -21.77 5.17
C LEU A 45 -31.12 -22.17 4.22
N SER A 46 -32.37 -22.25 4.71
CA SER A 46 -33.54 -22.48 3.85
C SER A 46 -33.85 -21.34 2.87
N ILE A 47 -33.38 -20.13 3.16
CA ILE A 47 -33.53 -18.97 2.27
C ILE A 47 -32.42 -19.01 1.22
N ASN A 48 -31.17 -19.16 1.66
CA ASN A 48 -30.02 -19.19 0.78
C ASN A 48 -28.83 -19.87 1.46
N GLU A 49 -28.73 -21.20 1.30
CA GLU A 49 -27.68 -22.03 1.88
C GLU A 49 -26.29 -21.53 1.47
N LYS A 50 -26.08 -21.29 0.18
CA LYS A 50 -24.79 -20.87 -0.38
C LYS A 50 -24.27 -19.56 0.24
N ASP A 51 -25.16 -18.61 0.44
CA ASP A 51 -24.77 -17.27 0.90
C ASP A 51 -24.63 -17.18 2.43
N TYR A 52 -25.20 -18.12 3.20
CA TYR A 52 -25.25 -18.05 4.66
C TYR A 52 -24.48 -19.16 5.38
N GLU A 53 -24.28 -20.33 4.78
CA GLU A 53 -23.49 -21.44 5.36
C GLU A 53 -22.10 -21.00 5.87
N PRO A 54 -21.34 -20.15 5.15
CA PRO A 54 -20.02 -19.73 5.62
C PRO A 54 -20.04 -18.88 6.90
N TYR A 55 -21.18 -18.36 7.32
CA TYR A 55 -21.31 -17.38 8.40
C TYR A 55 -22.00 -17.93 9.65
N GLY A 56 -21.85 -19.23 9.91
CA GLY A 56 -22.50 -19.88 11.05
C GLY A 56 -22.19 -19.21 12.39
N CYS A 57 -20.94 -18.78 12.62
CA CYS A 57 -20.54 -18.11 13.86
C CYS A 57 -21.33 -16.80 14.05
N GLU A 58 -21.29 -15.93 13.05
CA GLU A 58 -21.94 -14.62 13.05
C GLU A 58 -23.46 -14.73 13.16
N ILE A 59 -24.06 -15.74 12.53
CA ILE A 59 -25.49 -16.06 12.68
C ILE A 59 -25.80 -16.41 14.14
N THR A 60 -25.02 -17.31 14.75
CA THR A 60 -25.26 -17.73 16.14
C THR A 60 -25.06 -16.59 17.15
N GLU A 61 -24.07 -15.73 16.95
CA GLU A 61 -23.84 -14.54 17.78
C GLU A 61 -24.98 -13.53 17.63
N THR A 62 -25.41 -13.26 16.39
CA THR A 62 -26.53 -12.36 16.11
C THR A 62 -27.83 -12.89 16.72
N ALA A 63 -28.09 -14.19 16.60
CA ALA A 63 -29.25 -14.86 17.19
C ALA A 63 -29.23 -14.73 18.72
N THR A 64 -28.10 -15.04 19.36
CA THR A 64 -27.94 -14.94 20.82
C THR A 64 -28.16 -13.50 21.31
N ARG A 65 -27.56 -12.53 20.61
CA ARG A 65 -27.76 -11.10 20.90
C ARG A 65 -29.22 -10.70 20.76
N CYS A 66 -29.92 -11.17 19.73
CA CYS A 66 -31.33 -10.88 19.54
C CYS A 66 -32.19 -11.50 20.64
N ILE A 67 -31.95 -12.77 20.99
CA ILE A 67 -32.69 -13.46 22.07
C ILE A 67 -32.58 -12.70 23.39
N ASN A 68 -31.38 -12.23 23.74
CA ASN A 68 -31.15 -11.56 25.01
C ASN A 68 -31.81 -10.18 25.08
N ASN A 69 -31.89 -9.44 23.97
CA ASN A 69 -32.36 -8.05 23.93
C ASN A 69 -33.78 -7.88 23.40
N PHE A 70 -34.40 -8.94 22.89
CA PHE A 70 -35.75 -8.89 22.35
C PHE A 70 -36.79 -8.64 23.46
N SER A 71 -37.78 -7.83 23.12
CA SER A 71 -38.90 -7.48 23.98
C SER A 71 -40.22 -7.77 23.23
N PRO A 72 -41.11 -8.64 23.74
CA PRO A 72 -42.31 -9.09 23.03
C PRO A 72 -43.29 -7.97 22.61
N ASP A 73 -43.26 -6.82 23.30
CA ASP A 73 -44.06 -5.63 22.99
C ASP A 73 -43.64 -4.92 21.69
N LYS A 74 -42.45 -5.21 21.16
CA LYS A 74 -41.87 -4.53 19.98
C LYS A 74 -42.16 -5.22 18.65
N GLY A 75 -42.99 -6.27 18.64
CA GLY A 75 -43.44 -6.97 17.43
C GLY A 75 -42.92 -8.40 17.34
N LEU A 76 -42.83 -8.94 16.11
CA LEU A 76 -42.44 -10.33 15.89
C LEU A 76 -40.91 -10.52 15.98
N PHE A 77 -40.49 -11.50 16.77
CA PHE A 77 -39.07 -11.82 16.97
C PHE A 77 -38.33 -12.09 15.66
N LEU A 78 -38.92 -12.84 14.73
CA LEU A 78 -38.27 -13.15 13.46
C LEU A 78 -38.02 -11.90 12.61
N HIS A 79 -38.91 -10.91 12.65
CA HIS A 79 -38.70 -9.64 11.94
C HIS A 79 -37.54 -8.85 12.56
N TYR A 80 -37.47 -8.84 13.90
CA TYR A 80 -36.37 -8.23 14.64
C TYR A 80 -35.03 -8.89 14.30
N PHE A 81 -34.97 -10.23 14.33
CA PHE A 81 -33.79 -10.98 13.94
C PHE A 81 -33.41 -10.72 12.48
N ASN A 82 -34.35 -10.76 11.55
CA ASN A 82 -34.07 -10.51 10.13
C ASN A 82 -33.51 -9.11 9.88
N ALA A 83 -33.98 -8.10 10.60
CA ALA A 83 -33.43 -6.75 10.52
C ALA A 83 -31.98 -6.71 11.03
N ALA A 84 -31.70 -7.34 12.17
CA ALA A 84 -30.36 -7.43 12.74
C ALA A 84 -29.40 -8.22 11.83
N TRP A 85 -29.83 -9.37 11.32
CA TRP A 85 -29.04 -10.20 10.41
C TRP A 85 -28.77 -9.48 9.09
N LYS A 86 -29.76 -8.80 8.52
CA LYS A 86 -29.56 -8.00 7.29
C LYS A 86 -28.48 -6.94 7.48
N GLN A 87 -28.45 -6.27 8.64
CA GLN A 87 -27.43 -5.29 8.95
C GLN A 87 -26.04 -5.93 9.11
N GLU A 88 -25.95 -7.02 9.88
CA GLU A 88 -24.71 -7.76 10.11
C GLU A 88 -24.14 -8.33 8.80
N TYR A 89 -24.97 -9.02 8.03
CA TYR A 89 -24.62 -9.59 6.74
C TYR A 89 -24.16 -8.54 5.74
N SER A 90 -24.83 -7.39 5.69
CA SER A 90 -24.41 -6.26 4.84
C SER A 90 -23.04 -5.73 5.25
N HIS A 91 -22.74 -5.69 6.54
CA HIS A 91 -21.42 -5.31 7.03
C HIS A 91 -20.36 -6.35 6.63
N ILE A 92 -20.61 -7.64 6.85
CA ILE A 92 -19.68 -8.73 6.51
C ILE A 92 -19.37 -8.77 5.01
N VAL A 93 -20.41 -8.78 4.15
CA VAL A 93 -20.23 -8.75 2.70
C VAL A 93 -19.55 -7.46 2.26
N GLY A 94 -19.92 -6.33 2.88
CA GLY A 94 -19.27 -5.05 2.65
C GLY A 94 -17.77 -5.11 2.92
N VAL A 95 -17.35 -5.72 4.04
CA VAL A 95 -15.93 -5.91 4.37
C VAL A 95 -15.26 -6.84 3.36
N LYS A 96 -15.84 -8.00 3.05
CA LYS A 96 -15.25 -8.96 2.08
C LYS A 96 -15.02 -8.33 0.70
N VAL A 97 -15.99 -7.61 0.15
CA VAL A 97 -15.83 -6.93 -1.14
C VAL A 97 -14.68 -5.91 -1.08
N GLN A 98 -14.46 -5.25 0.05
CA GLN A 98 -13.33 -4.34 0.20
C GLN A 98 -12.01 -5.08 0.40
N ASP A 99 -11.99 -6.16 1.18
CA ASP A 99 -10.79 -6.99 1.38
C ASP A 99 -10.36 -7.65 0.08
N ASP A 100 -11.30 -8.12 -0.75
CA ASP A 100 -11.04 -8.66 -2.08
C ASP A 100 -10.49 -7.60 -3.05
N LYS A 101 -10.92 -6.34 -2.89
CA LYS A 101 -10.48 -5.21 -3.73
C LYS A 101 -9.08 -4.74 -3.36
N TYR A 102 -8.82 -4.54 -2.07
CA TYR A 102 -7.59 -3.93 -1.57
C TYR A 102 -6.54 -4.95 -1.11
N ARG A 103 -6.87 -6.24 -1.02
CA ARG A 103 -6.01 -7.38 -0.61
C ARG A 103 -4.74 -6.99 0.16
N GLY A 104 -4.87 -6.84 1.47
CA GLY A 104 -3.75 -6.53 2.37
C GLY A 104 -3.42 -5.03 2.52
N ILE A 105 -3.92 -4.15 1.64
CA ILE A 105 -3.80 -2.69 1.80
C ILE A 105 -4.83 -2.21 2.82
N LYS A 106 -4.35 -1.63 3.93
CA LYS A 106 -5.20 -1.02 4.95
C LYS A 106 -5.71 0.35 4.49
N VAL A 107 -6.96 0.40 4.05
CA VAL A 107 -7.69 1.64 3.76
C VAL A 107 -8.60 2.00 4.93
N THR A 108 -8.59 3.27 5.37
CA THR A 108 -9.42 3.73 6.49
C THR A 108 -10.92 3.69 6.16
N GLU A 109 -11.77 3.54 7.18
CA GLU A 109 -13.23 3.55 6.98
C GLU A 109 -13.76 4.90 6.46
N ALA A 110 -13.11 6.00 6.84
CA ALA A 110 -13.42 7.33 6.31
C ALA A 110 -13.16 7.40 4.79
N ASP A 111 -12.01 6.89 4.35
CA ASP A 111 -11.65 6.89 2.93
C ASP A 111 -12.53 5.95 2.12
N ARG A 112 -12.89 4.79 2.67
CA ARG A 112 -13.86 3.88 2.04
C ARG A 112 -15.20 4.56 1.80
N ARG A 113 -15.70 5.33 2.78
CA ARG A 113 -16.96 6.08 2.63
C ARG A 113 -16.82 7.21 1.62
N ALA A 114 -15.69 7.91 1.62
CA ALA A 114 -15.40 8.96 0.66
C ALA A 114 -15.37 8.40 -0.77
N VAL A 115 -14.70 7.27 -1.02
CA VAL A 115 -14.69 6.58 -2.32
C VAL A 115 -16.11 6.20 -2.75
N ARG A 116 -16.93 5.61 -1.87
CA ARG A 116 -18.33 5.28 -2.21
C ARG A 116 -19.15 6.52 -2.59
N LYS A 117 -18.98 7.61 -1.84
CA LYS A 117 -19.66 8.89 -2.13
C LYS A 117 -19.20 9.45 -3.48
N TYR A 118 -17.89 9.43 -3.74
CA TYR A 118 -17.29 9.81 -5.01
C TYR A 118 -17.90 9.01 -6.17
N THR A 119 -17.87 7.66 -6.12
CA THR A 119 -18.35 6.80 -7.21
C THR A 119 -19.81 7.08 -7.53
N ARG A 120 -20.66 7.19 -6.51
CA ARG A 120 -22.09 7.47 -6.70
C ARG A 120 -22.34 8.84 -7.33
N LEU A 121 -21.62 9.88 -6.90
CA LEU A 121 -21.77 11.22 -7.46
C LEU A 121 -21.24 11.29 -8.90
N ALA A 122 -20.11 10.64 -9.17
CA ALA A 122 -19.55 10.55 -10.51
C ALA A 122 -20.50 9.84 -11.50
N GLU A 123 -21.14 8.74 -11.08
CA GLU A 123 -22.18 8.05 -11.86
C GLU A 123 -23.39 8.95 -12.15
N GLN A 124 -23.82 9.76 -11.18
CA GLN A 124 -24.96 10.67 -11.32
C GLN A 124 -24.68 11.85 -12.25
N LEU A 125 -23.43 12.32 -12.31
CA LEU A 125 -23.01 13.43 -13.16
C LEU A 125 -22.86 13.04 -14.64
N GLY A 126 -22.77 11.74 -14.94
CA GLY A 126 -22.77 11.18 -16.28
C GLY A 126 -21.45 11.36 -17.05
N SER A 127 -21.29 10.60 -18.14
CA SER A 127 -20.02 10.46 -18.89
C SER A 127 -19.70 11.60 -19.88
N ASN A 128 -20.53 12.65 -19.94
CA ASN A 128 -20.48 13.69 -20.99
C ASN A 128 -19.78 14.99 -20.55
N ILE A 129 -19.23 15.04 -19.34
CA ILE A 129 -18.48 16.20 -18.83
C ILE A 129 -16.98 15.91 -18.83
N SER A 130 -16.17 16.97 -18.98
CA SER A 130 -14.72 16.83 -18.93
C SER A 130 -14.23 16.46 -17.53
N SER A 131 -13.06 15.80 -17.42
CA SER A 131 -12.49 15.41 -16.12
C SER A 131 -12.28 16.61 -15.19
N ALA A 132 -11.86 17.76 -15.73
CA ALA A 132 -11.68 18.99 -14.94
C ALA A 132 -13.01 19.47 -14.32
N GLU A 133 -14.07 19.50 -15.13
CA GLU A 133 -15.41 19.91 -14.67
C GLU A 133 -16.02 18.89 -13.69
N LEU A 134 -15.75 17.59 -13.90
CA LEU A 134 -16.14 16.53 -12.97
C LEU A 134 -15.47 16.74 -11.59
N TYR A 135 -14.15 17.00 -11.56
CA TYR A 135 -13.44 17.19 -10.31
C TYR A 135 -13.86 18.45 -9.57
N GLU A 136 -14.15 19.55 -10.27
CA GLU A 136 -14.66 20.79 -9.67
C GLU A 136 -16.02 20.55 -9.00
N ARG A 137 -16.97 19.95 -9.71
CA ARG A 137 -18.30 19.65 -9.15
C ARG A 137 -18.25 18.66 -7.98
N LEU A 138 -17.34 17.68 -8.04
CA LEU A 138 -17.15 16.72 -6.95
C LEU A 138 -16.45 17.36 -5.74
N SER A 139 -15.49 18.25 -5.97
CA SER A 139 -14.81 19.03 -4.94
C SER A 139 -15.82 19.88 -4.16
N GLU A 140 -16.72 20.56 -4.86
CA GLU A 140 -17.82 21.33 -4.25
C GLU A 140 -18.80 20.42 -3.50
N ALA A 141 -19.31 19.35 -4.13
CA ALA A 141 -20.33 18.48 -3.53
C ALA A 141 -19.82 17.64 -2.34
N MET A 142 -18.51 17.39 -2.29
CA MET A 142 -17.87 16.65 -1.20
C MET A 142 -17.21 17.56 -0.17
N GLU A 143 -17.11 18.86 -0.44
CA GLU A 143 -16.38 19.84 0.38
C GLU A 143 -14.91 19.41 0.61
N LEU A 144 -14.26 18.93 -0.45
CA LEU A 144 -12.89 18.41 -0.43
C LEU A 144 -12.04 19.13 -1.46
N PRO A 145 -10.73 19.32 -1.23
CA PRO A 145 -9.86 19.93 -2.21
C PRO A 145 -9.76 19.05 -3.48
N PRO A 146 -9.57 19.64 -4.68
CA PRO A 146 -9.49 18.90 -5.94
C PRO A 146 -8.43 17.79 -5.93
N GLU A 147 -7.30 18.00 -5.25
CA GLU A 147 -6.25 17.00 -5.10
C GLU A 147 -6.78 15.73 -4.40
N ARG A 148 -7.64 15.91 -3.38
CA ARG A 148 -8.25 14.79 -2.66
C ARG A 148 -9.25 14.04 -3.52
N ILE A 149 -9.97 14.71 -4.42
CA ILE A 149 -10.88 14.07 -5.36
C ILE A 149 -10.10 13.15 -6.33
N ILE A 150 -8.96 13.60 -6.83
CA ILE A 150 -8.07 12.81 -7.69
C ILE A 150 -7.53 11.59 -6.94
N GLU A 151 -7.14 11.75 -5.67
CA GLU A 151 -6.71 10.62 -4.83
C GLU A 151 -7.83 9.59 -4.62
N LEU A 152 -9.07 10.04 -4.39
CA LEU A 152 -10.22 9.16 -4.20
C LEU A 152 -10.59 8.41 -5.48
N GLU A 153 -10.44 9.04 -6.65
CA GLU A 153 -10.58 8.36 -7.94
C GLU A 153 -9.54 7.24 -8.09
N LYS A 154 -8.25 7.57 -7.85
CA LYS A 154 -7.17 6.59 -7.91
C LYS A 154 -7.42 5.43 -6.96
N LEU A 155 -7.73 5.73 -5.70
CA LEU A 155 -8.06 4.73 -4.68
C LEU A 155 -9.31 3.91 -5.05
N GLY A 156 -10.30 4.54 -5.69
CA GLY A 156 -11.49 3.90 -6.24
C GLY A 156 -11.18 2.95 -7.40
N GLY A 157 -10.19 3.25 -8.22
CA GLY A 157 -9.72 2.40 -9.33
C GLY A 157 -8.74 1.32 -8.93
N MET A 158 -8.14 1.39 -7.72
CA MET A 158 -7.17 0.39 -7.27
C MET A 158 -7.81 -0.99 -7.08
N THR A 159 -7.17 -1.99 -7.69
CA THR A 159 -7.40 -3.41 -7.44
C THR A 159 -6.05 -4.09 -7.28
N VAL A 160 -5.87 -4.88 -6.23
CA VAL A 160 -4.64 -5.66 -6.06
C VAL A 160 -4.74 -6.95 -6.89
N GLY A 161 -3.90 -7.06 -7.91
CA GLY A 161 -3.79 -8.25 -8.76
C GLY A 161 -3.19 -9.45 -8.02
N ALA A 162 -3.32 -10.64 -8.60
CA ALA A 162 -2.58 -11.82 -8.15
C ALA A 162 -1.08 -11.66 -8.48
N ASP A 163 -0.24 -12.47 -7.85
CA ASP A 163 1.20 -12.57 -8.10
C ASP A 163 1.55 -13.18 -9.48
N THR A 164 0.54 -13.63 -10.22
CA THR A 164 0.67 -14.29 -11.52
C THR A 164 -0.25 -13.67 -12.58
N CYS A 165 0.26 -13.52 -13.81
CA CYS A 165 -0.48 -13.14 -15.01
C CYS A 165 -0.40 -14.26 -16.06
N ILE A 166 -1.38 -14.35 -16.96
CA ILE A 166 -1.35 -15.31 -18.07
C ILE A 166 -0.70 -14.60 -19.27
N SER A 167 0.35 -15.19 -19.83
CA SER A 167 1.02 -14.67 -21.02
C SER A 167 0.12 -14.82 -22.25
N ASP A 168 0.47 -14.14 -23.34
CA ASP A 168 -0.21 -14.28 -24.64
C ASP A 168 -0.15 -15.73 -25.19
N GLU A 169 0.78 -16.55 -24.68
CA GLU A 169 0.93 -17.97 -25.01
C GLU A 169 0.13 -18.91 -24.08
N GLY A 170 -0.56 -18.36 -23.07
CA GLY A 170 -1.40 -19.10 -22.13
C GLY A 170 -0.69 -19.63 -20.89
N ASP A 171 0.59 -19.30 -20.71
CA ASP A 171 1.39 -19.74 -19.56
C ASP A 171 1.24 -18.77 -18.38
N ALA A 172 1.13 -19.31 -17.17
CA ALA A 172 1.12 -18.52 -15.94
C ALA A 172 2.55 -18.02 -15.64
N GLN A 173 2.75 -16.70 -15.67
CA GLN A 173 4.01 -16.03 -15.37
C GLN A 173 3.88 -15.21 -14.08
N SER A 174 4.92 -15.19 -13.25
CA SER A 174 4.98 -14.35 -12.05
C SER A 174 5.15 -12.88 -12.44
N ILE A 175 4.33 -12.01 -11.86
CA ILE A 175 4.45 -10.56 -12.06
C ILE A 175 5.74 -10.04 -11.40
N TRP A 176 6.19 -10.67 -10.32
CA TRP A 176 7.44 -10.31 -9.64
C TRP A 176 8.67 -10.49 -10.53
N ASP A 177 8.64 -11.46 -11.44
CA ASP A 177 9.74 -11.73 -12.37
C ASP A 177 9.80 -10.67 -13.49
N GLN A 178 8.71 -9.92 -13.69
CA GLN A 178 8.58 -8.85 -14.69
C GLN A 178 8.79 -7.45 -14.11
N ILE A 179 8.77 -7.31 -12.78
CA ILE A 179 9.09 -6.04 -12.12
C ILE A 179 10.62 -5.91 -12.12
N PRO A 180 11.21 -4.94 -12.84
CA PRO A 180 12.64 -4.69 -12.73
C PRO A 180 12.93 -4.30 -11.28
N ALA A 181 13.91 -4.97 -10.65
CA ALA A 181 14.37 -4.58 -9.34
C ALA A 181 14.93 -3.16 -9.43
N ASP A 182 14.35 -2.22 -8.66
CA ASP A 182 14.80 -0.82 -8.61
C ASP A 182 16.25 -0.71 -8.09
N GLU A 183 16.75 -1.77 -7.45
CA GLU A 183 18.16 -1.99 -7.17
C GLU A 183 18.54 -3.41 -7.61
N ASP A 184 19.05 -3.51 -8.82
CA ASP A 184 19.63 -4.75 -9.32
C ASP A 184 20.93 -5.05 -8.54
N ILE A 185 20.83 -5.88 -7.50
CA ILE A 185 22.00 -6.38 -6.75
C ILE A 185 22.93 -7.17 -7.68
N SER A 186 22.44 -7.69 -8.82
CA SER A 186 23.29 -8.35 -9.82
C SER A 186 24.19 -7.36 -10.58
N MET A 187 23.78 -6.09 -10.74
CA MET A 187 24.66 -5.01 -11.23
C MET A 187 25.80 -4.66 -10.26
N ARG A 188 25.74 -5.03 -8.97
CA ARG A 188 26.86 -4.82 -8.03
C ARG A 188 28.03 -5.77 -8.28
N PHE A 189 27.81 -6.90 -8.97
CA PHE A 189 28.84 -7.90 -9.22
C PHE A 189 29.42 -7.86 -10.64
N GLU A 190 28.71 -7.29 -11.62
CA GLU A 190 29.27 -7.01 -12.95
C GLU A 190 30.09 -5.70 -13.00
N SER A 191 29.88 -4.79 -12.03
CA SER A 191 30.49 -3.46 -12.03
C SER A 191 31.81 -3.32 -11.25
N GLU A 192 32.25 -4.28 -10.41
CA GLU A 192 33.45 -4.03 -9.57
C GLU A 192 34.73 -3.92 -10.43
N GLU A 193 34.90 -4.75 -11.47
CA GLU A 193 36.03 -4.65 -12.41
C GLU A 193 35.93 -3.42 -13.32
N GLU A 194 34.72 -3.05 -13.77
CA GLU A 194 34.49 -1.85 -14.60
C GLU A 194 34.69 -0.56 -13.79
N ILE A 195 34.21 -0.53 -12.54
CA ILE A 195 34.45 0.55 -11.58
C ILE A 195 35.94 0.63 -11.29
N GLU A 196 36.61 -0.49 -11.02
CA GLU A 196 38.06 -0.51 -10.78
C GLU A 196 38.84 -0.04 -12.02
N SER A 197 38.40 -0.40 -13.23
CA SER A 197 38.96 0.10 -14.49
C SER A 197 38.78 1.62 -14.63
N VAL A 198 37.59 2.16 -14.36
CA VAL A 198 37.32 3.60 -14.42
C VAL A 198 38.10 4.35 -13.34
N LEU A 199 38.15 3.85 -12.11
CA LEU A 199 38.92 4.46 -11.02
C LEU A 199 40.43 4.41 -11.32
N GLY A 200 40.92 3.33 -11.94
CA GLY A 200 42.29 3.22 -12.44
C GLY A 200 42.63 4.27 -13.50
N ARG A 201 41.74 4.48 -14.47
CA ARG A 201 41.91 5.55 -15.49
C ARG A 201 41.96 6.94 -14.88
N ILE A 202 41.12 7.19 -13.88
CA ILE A 202 41.11 8.46 -13.13
C ILE A 202 42.46 8.64 -12.40
N GLU A 203 42.96 7.58 -11.76
CA GLU A 203 44.24 7.58 -11.06
C GLU A 203 45.43 7.83 -12.01
N ASP A 204 45.45 7.22 -13.19
CA ASP A 204 46.49 7.44 -14.20
C ASP A 204 46.46 8.89 -14.74
N ALA A 205 45.26 9.37 -15.07
CA ALA A 205 45.06 10.77 -15.48
C ALA A 205 45.49 11.73 -14.36
N PHE A 206 45.17 11.42 -13.11
CA PHE A 206 45.55 12.22 -11.94
C PHE A 206 47.06 12.21 -11.69
N CYS A 207 47.70 11.04 -11.79
CA CYS A 207 49.13 10.88 -11.61
C CYS A 207 49.93 11.71 -12.60
N SER A 208 49.42 11.82 -13.84
CA SER A 208 50.01 12.62 -14.92
C SER A 208 49.74 14.13 -14.83
N LEU A 209 49.00 14.62 -13.82
CA LEU A 209 48.80 16.06 -13.59
C LEU A 209 50.03 16.71 -12.96
N GLN A 210 50.16 18.02 -13.19
CA GLN A 210 51.15 18.83 -12.50
C GLN A 210 50.80 18.94 -11.01
N ALA A 211 51.83 18.95 -10.14
CA ALA A 211 51.65 18.98 -8.68
C ALA A 211 50.69 20.11 -8.19
N ARG A 212 50.69 21.26 -8.88
CA ARG A 212 49.80 22.39 -8.57
C ARG A 212 48.32 22.16 -8.89
N GLN A 213 48.00 21.21 -9.78
CA GLN A 213 46.63 20.88 -10.19
C GLN A 213 46.03 19.76 -9.32
N LYS A 214 46.88 18.88 -8.78
CA LYS A 214 46.46 17.69 -8.03
C LYS A 214 45.53 18.01 -6.84
N PRO A 215 45.82 18.98 -5.94
CA PRO A 215 44.92 19.26 -4.82
C PRO A 215 43.53 19.73 -5.27
N ILE A 216 43.47 20.52 -6.34
CA ILE A 216 42.22 21.05 -6.89
C ILE A 216 41.39 19.93 -7.50
N VAL A 217 42.01 19.10 -8.35
CA VAL A 217 41.33 18.00 -9.03
C VAL A 217 40.91 16.93 -8.03
N SER A 218 41.72 16.66 -7.01
CA SER A 218 41.41 15.71 -5.95
C SER A 218 40.10 16.08 -5.25
N ASP A 219 39.95 17.31 -4.78
CA ASP A 219 38.71 17.76 -4.14
C ASP A 219 37.51 17.66 -5.11
N LEU A 220 37.67 18.11 -6.36
CA LEU A 220 36.58 18.17 -7.35
C LEU A 220 36.09 16.80 -7.82
N ILE A 221 37.00 15.84 -7.96
CA ILE A 221 36.65 14.48 -8.37
C ILE A 221 36.06 13.74 -7.20
N THR A 222 36.63 13.90 -6.00
CA THR A 222 36.09 13.27 -4.79
C THR A 222 34.65 13.68 -4.56
N ILE A 223 34.28 14.97 -4.66
CA ILE A 223 32.86 15.37 -4.51
C ILE A 223 31.93 14.77 -5.57
N ARG A 224 32.42 14.41 -6.76
CA ARG A 224 31.60 13.85 -7.85
C ARG A 224 31.30 12.38 -7.65
N ILE A 225 32.22 11.65 -7.01
CA ILE A 225 32.11 10.20 -6.86
C ILE A 225 31.95 9.76 -5.39
N CYS A 226 31.92 10.69 -4.45
CA CYS A 226 31.92 10.41 -3.00
C CYS A 226 30.82 9.42 -2.59
N GLU A 227 29.62 9.56 -3.16
CA GLU A 227 28.48 8.67 -2.87
C GLU A 227 28.68 7.25 -3.40
N MET A 228 29.56 7.06 -4.38
CA MET A 228 29.89 5.75 -4.98
C MET A 228 31.09 5.08 -4.33
N LEU A 229 31.85 5.78 -3.49
CA LEU A 229 33.06 5.24 -2.87
C LEU A 229 32.70 4.34 -1.68
N THR A 230 33.22 3.11 -1.70
CA THR A 230 33.20 2.22 -0.53
C THR A 230 34.52 2.29 0.22
N GLY A 231 34.53 1.97 1.51
CA GLY A 231 35.73 2.14 2.36
C GLY A 231 36.99 1.36 1.91
N ARG A 232 36.86 0.32 1.07
CA ARG A 232 38.02 -0.36 0.47
C ARG A 232 38.62 0.39 -0.71
N MET A 233 37.84 1.22 -1.40
CA MET A 233 38.26 2.00 -2.56
C MET A 233 38.97 3.29 -2.15
N THR A 234 38.57 3.89 -1.03
CA THR A 234 39.14 5.13 -0.51
C THR A 234 40.62 5.04 -0.17
N GLU A 235 41.11 3.84 0.19
CA GLU A 235 42.50 3.61 0.55
C GLU A 235 43.40 3.28 -0.66
N ARG A 236 42.82 3.02 -1.85
CA ARG A 236 43.55 2.51 -3.02
C ARG A 236 44.01 3.59 -4.01
N PHE A 237 43.33 4.74 -4.05
CA PHE A 237 43.54 5.76 -5.08
C PHE A 237 44.00 7.09 -4.48
N SER A 238 45.08 7.66 -5.02
CA SER A 238 45.69 8.89 -4.51
C SER A 238 44.91 10.15 -4.88
N PHE A 239 44.02 10.07 -5.88
CA PHE A 239 43.19 11.21 -6.24
C PHE A 239 42.09 11.52 -5.21
N ILE A 240 41.80 10.62 -4.26
CA ILE A 240 40.74 10.79 -3.28
C ILE A 240 41.18 11.77 -2.18
N SER A 241 40.38 12.81 -1.96
CA SER A 241 40.68 13.87 -0.99
C SER A 241 40.22 13.47 0.40
N GLU A 242 41.18 13.22 1.29
CA GLU A 242 40.93 12.97 2.72
C GLU A 242 40.08 14.09 3.34
N SER A 243 40.39 15.35 3.05
CA SER A 243 39.66 16.50 3.62
C SER A 243 38.19 16.57 3.19
N VAL A 244 37.86 16.10 1.97
CA VAL A 244 36.48 16.02 1.50
C VAL A 244 35.76 14.84 2.13
N MET A 245 36.44 13.69 2.24
CA MET A 245 35.89 12.49 2.87
C MET A 245 35.61 12.71 4.35
N GLU A 246 36.51 13.35 5.09
CA GLU A 246 36.31 13.72 6.50
C GLU A 246 35.09 14.65 6.66
N MET A 247 34.99 15.69 5.82
CA MET A 247 33.82 16.59 5.84
C MET A 247 32.51 15.84 5.59
N TRP A 248 32.50 14.92 4.63
CA TRP A 248 31.33 14.08 4.34
C TRP A 248 30.97 13.18 5.52
N ILE A 249 31.95 12.50 6.10
CA ILE A 249 31.75 11.58 7.24
C ILE A 249 31.24 12.32 8.48
N GLU A 250 31.80 13.48 8.78
CA GLU A 250 31.47 14.23 10.01
C GLU A 250 30.15 15.00 9.90
N SER A 251 29.86 15.58 8.73
CA SER A 251 28.75 16.53 8.57
C SER A 251 27.64 16.08 7.62
N GLY A 252 27.84 14.99 6.88
CA GLY A 252 26.91 14.55 5.84
C GLY A 252 26.76 15.55 4.68
N ARG A 253 27.74 16.45 4.52
CA ARG A 253 27.73 17.52 3.53
C ARG A 253 29.03 17.51 2.72
N LEU A 254 28.92 17.68 1.41
CA LEU A 254 30.05 17.88 0.52
C LEU A 254 30.33 19.39 0.32
N PRO A 255 31.60 19.79 0.15
CA PRO A 255 31.93 21.17 -0.20
C PRO A 255 31.45 21.49 -1.61
N THR A 256 30.93 22.70 -1.78
CA THR A 256 30.51 23.20 -3.10
C THR A 256 31.72 23.55 -3.96
N GLN A 257 31.54 23.55 -5.28
CA GLN A 257 32.60 23.97 -6.21
C GLN A 257 33.10 25.40 -5.92
N ARG A 258 32.22 26.28 -5.43
CA ARG A 258 32.57 27.64 -5.00
C ARG A 258 33.47 27.64 -3.77
N GLU A 259 33.17 26.82 -2.77
CA GLU A 259 34.00 26.68 -1.56
C GLU A 259 35.38 26.10 -1.89
N ILE A 260 35.45 25.16 -2.84
CA ILE A 260 36.73 24.65 -3.36
C ILE A 260 37.50 25.76 -4.10
N ALA A 261 36.82 26.57 -4.92
CA ALA A 261 37.45 27.70 -5.61
C ALA A 261 38.06 28.70 -4.61
N GLU A 262 37.31 29.03 -3.56
CA GLU A 262 37.76 29.89 -2.46
C GLU A 262 38.96 29.26 -1.72
N LYS A 263 38.92 27.96 -1.38
CA LYS A 263 40.03 27.20 -0.74
C LYS A 263 41.35 27.34 -1.50
N PHE A 264 41.31 27.34 -2.83
CA PHE A 264 42.51 27.41 -3.68
C PHE A 264 42.81 28.80 -4.26
N GLY A 265 42.07 29.84 -3.84
CA GLY A 265 42.27 31.21 -4.34
C GLY A 265 42.05 31.35 -5.86
N ARG A 266 41.10 30.58 -6.41
CA ARG A 266 40.75 30.56 -7.84
C ARG A 266 39.34 31.08 -8.04
N ASN A 267 39.04 31.55 -9.24
CA ASN A 267 37.65 31.82 -9.62
C ASN A 267 36.96 30.53 -10.06
N GLU A 268 35.65 30.46 -9.83
CA GLU A 268 34.81 29.29 -10.12
C GLU A 268 34.84 28.87 -11.60
N ALA A 269 34.98 29.86 -12.50
CA ALA A 269 35.13 29.62 -13.94
C ALA A 269 36.48 28.98 -14.33
N SER A 270 37.57 29.24 -13.58
CA SER A 270 38.85 28.55 -13.77
C SER A 270 38.76 27.11 -13.27
N ILE A 271 38.09 26.90 -12.13
CA ILE A 271 37.85 25.56 -11.57
C ILE A 271 37.01 24.72 -12.53
N SER A 272 35.95 25.30 -13.10
CA SER A 272 35.09 24.65 -14.11
C SER A 272 35.86 24.21 -15.36
N ARG A 273 36.84 25.02 -15.79
CA ARG A 273 37.73 24.64 -16.90
C ARG A 273 38.69 23.52 -16.51
N THR A 274 39.30 23.61 -15.33
CA THR A 274 40.22 22.56 -14.83
C THR A 274 39.55 21.19 -14.75
N ILE A 275 38.31 21.11 -14.28
CA ILE A 275 37.58 19.83 -14.22
C ILE A 275 37.20 19.34 -15.62
N LYS A 276 36.83 20.25 -16.54
CA LYS A 276 36.50 19.90 -17.92
C LYS A 276 37.72 19.31 -18.64
N ASP A 277 38.86 19.99 -18.57
CA ASP A 277 40.12 19.55 -19.18
C ASP A 277 40.57 18.19 -18.60
N PHE A 278 40.34 17.96 -17.30
CA PHE A 278 40.65 16.68 -16.66
C PHE A 278 39.73 15.54 -17.14
N ILE A 279 38.43 15.80 -17.31
CA ILE A 279 37.48 14.81 -17.84
C ILE A 279 37.80 14.47 -19.30
N GLU A 280 38.18 15.46 -20.11
CA GLU A 280 38.64 15.23 -21.48
C GLU A 280 39.89 14.34 -21.49
N LYS A 281 40.84 14.58 -20.58
CA LYS A 281 42.04 13.74 -20.44
C LYS A 281 41.73 12.29 -20.07
N ILE A 282 40.76 12.04 -19.19
CA ILE A 282 40.33 10.67 -18.86
C ILE A 282 39.79 9.94 -20.10
N ARG A 283 39.08 10.65 -20.98
CA ARG A 283 38.51 10.10 -22.23
C ARG A 283 39.56 9.85 -23.33
N GLU A 284 40.68 10.56 -23.30
CA GLU A 284 41.81 10.36 -24.22
C GLU A 284 42.70 9.16 -23.82
N THR A 285 42.42 8.52 -22.69
CA THR A 285 43.17 7.36 -22.18
C THR A 285 42.55 6.01 -22.63
N ASP A 286 41.58 6.04 -23.56
CA ASP A 286 41.07 4.90 -24.34
C ASP A 286 41.88 4.68 -25.63
#